data_AF-A0A951ELC6-F1
#
_entry.id   AF-A0A951ELC6-F1
#
_cell.length_a   1.000
_cell.length_b   1.000
_cell.length_c   1.000
_cell.angle_alpha   90.00
_cell.angle_beta   90.00
_cell.angle_gamma   90.00
#
_symmetry.space_group_name_H-M   'P 1'
#
loop_
_entity.id
_entity.type
_entity.pdbx_description
1 polymer ?
#
loop_
_entity_poly.entity_id
_entity_poly.type
_entity_poly.pdbx_seq_one_letter_code
_entity_poly.pdbx_strand_id
1 'polypeptide(L)'
;MDPHGVDPDREPSADWGWHGTFPRAGPIAGWFTAFALFAMLIGNHRSHVEDFYLIGLGTLLVMMLIGSHLKARKVRRRARM
;
A
#
# COMPACT_ATOMS: atom_id res chain seq x y z
N MET A 1 -1.61 -28.73 3.71
CA MET A 1 -2.06 -27.36 4.02
C MET A 1 -2.11 -27.27 5.52
N ASP A 2 -1.21 -26.48 6.09
CA ASP A 2 -1.29 -26.03 7.48
C ASP A 2 -2.62 -25.29 7.73
N PRO A 3 -3.10 -25.19 8.98
CA PRO A 3 -4.30 -24.43 9.32
C PRO A 3 -4.20 -22.92 9.02
N HIS A 4 -2.99 -22.40 8.77
CA HIS A 4 -2.69 -20.99 8.58
C HIS A 4 -2.54 -20.58 7.11
N GLY A 5 -2.66 -21.52 6.17
CA GLY A 5 -2.70 -21.24 4.74
C GLY A 5 -1.37 -20.80 4.13
N VAL A 6 -0.24 -21.07 4.80
CA VAL A 6 1.11 -20.72 4.37
C VAL A 6 1.96 -21.99 4.31
N ASP A 7 2.53 -22.29 3.14
CA ASP A 7 3.34 -23.49 2.92
C ASP A 7 4.66 -23.44 3.72
N PRO A 8 4.83 -24.24 4.79
CA PRO A 8 6.01 -24.18 5.66
C PRO A 8 7.30 -24.54 4.92
N ASP A 9 7.20 -25.34 3.84
CA ASP A 9 8.35 -25.78 3.05
C ASP A 9 8.94 -24.65 2.19
N ARG A 10 8.17 -23.59 1.90
CA ARG A 10 8.64 -22.41 1.15
C ARG A 10 9.08 -21.26 2.05
N GLU A 11 8.55 -21.22 3.27
CA GLU A 11 8.84 -20.15 4.23
C GLU A 11 8.92 -20.75 5.64
N PRO A 12 10.13 -21.12 6.14
CA PRO A 12 10.32 -21.74 7.47
C PRO A 12 9.95 -20.79 8.63
N SER A 13 9.64 -19.56 8.28
CA SER A 13 9.12 -18.53 9.15
C SER A 13 7.61 -18.71 9.40
N ALA A 14 6.88 -19.56 8.67
CA ALA A 14 5.46 -19.80 8.93
C ALA A 14 5.14 -20.15 10.41
N ASP A 15 6.09 -20.76 11.13
CA ASP A 15 5.95 -21.21 12.52
C ASP A 15 5.93 -20.10 13.60
N TRP A 16 6.44 -18.87 13.35
CA TRP A 16 6.44 -17.79 14.38
C TRP A 16 5.17 -16.92 14.38
N GLY A 17 4.19 -17.23 13.53
CA GLY A 17 2.81 -16.74 13.66
C GLY A 17 2.51 -15.32 13.13
N TRP A 18 3.52 -14.50 12.77
CA TRP A 18 3.29 -13.19 12.14
C TRP A 18 3.30 -13.28 10.62
N HIS A 19 2.25 -13.85 10.01
CA HIS A 19 2.11 -14.00 8.55
C HIS A 19 0.81 -13.38 8.01
N GLY A 20 0.10 -12.62 8.86
CA GLY A 20 -1.16 -12.00 8.51
C GLY A 20 -0.99 -10.98 7.39
N THR A 21 -1.42 -11.34 6.18
CA THR A 21 -1.60 -10.35 5.12
C THR A 21 -2.93 -9.63 5.35
N PHE A 22 -2.91 -8.30 5.35
CA PHE A 22 -4.11 -7.49 5.48
C PHE A 22 -4.52 -6.92 4.13
N PRO A 23 -5.29 -7.66 3.31
CA PRO A 23 -5.62 -7.25 1.94
C PRO A 23 -6.45 -5.96 1.87
N ARG A 24 -7.08 -5.55 2.98
CA ARG A 24 -7.83 -4.29 3.09
C ARG A 24 -7.08 -3.20 3.84
N ALA A 25 -6.34 -3.53 4.90
CA ALA A 25 -5.68 -2.51 5.73
C ALA A 25 -4.53 -1.82 4.99
N GLY A 26 -3.76 -2.56 4.17
CA GLY A 26 -2.66 -1.99 3.38
C GLY A 26 -3.11 -0.83 2.45
N PRO A 27 -4.12 -1.03 1.57
CA PRO A 27 -4.64 0.04 0.74
C PRO A 27 -5.20 1.23 1.52
N ILE A 28 -5.90 0.98 2.63
CA ILE A 28 -6.47 2.05 3.47
C ILE A 28 -5.35 2.89 4.10
N ALA A 29 -4.34 2.24 4.67
CA ALA A 29 -3.18 2.93 5.23
C ALA A 29 -2.43 3.74 4.16
N GLY A 30 -2.26 3.17 2.96
CA GLY A 30 -1.66 3.89 1.84
C GLY A 30 -2.42 5.15 1.44
N TRP A 31 -3.75 5.09 1.32
CA TRP A 31 -4.57 6.26 1.00
C TRP A 31 -4.58 7.29 2.13
N PHE A 32 -4.59 6.85 3.38
CA PHE A 32 -4.47 7.73 4.54
C PHE A 32 -3.12 8.48 4.53
N THR A 33 -2.01 7.77 4.30
CA THR A 33 -0.68 8.39 4.19
C THR A 33 -0.61 9.38 3.04
N ALA A 34 -1.16 9.03 1.87
CA ALA A 34 -1.22 9.95 0.73
C ALA A 34 -1.99 11.23 1.08
N PHE A 35 -3.16 11.09 1.72
CA PHE A 35 -3.94 12.23 2.20
C PHE A 35 -3.17 13.09 3.20
N ALA A 36 -2.49 12.47 4.17
CA ALA A 36 -1.69 13.18 5.16
C ALA A 36 -0.56 13.99 4.52
N LEU A 37 0.17 13.43 3.54
CA LEU A 37 1.23 14.14 2.82
C LEU A 37 0.72 15.40 2.12
N PHE A 38 -0.46 15.34 1.50
CA PHE A 38 -1.05 16.52 0.86
C PHE A 38 -1.67 17.49 1.86
N ALA A 39 -2.21 17.01 2.97
CA ALA A 39 -2.70 17.87 4.05
C ALA A 39 -1.58 18.70 4.67
N MET A 40 -0.36 18.15 4.74
CA MET A 40 0.83 18.87 5.22
C MET A 40 1.25 20.04 4.32
N LEU A 41 0.71 20.17 3.10
CA LEU A 41 0.90 21.40 2.29
C LEU A 41 0.26 22.64 2.90
N ILE A 42 -0.69 22.45 3.83
CA ILE A 42 -1.37 23.54 4.52
C ILE A 42 -0.62 23.80 5.83
N GLY A 43 0.26 24.80 5.85
CA GLY A 43 1.07 25.06 7.03
C GLY A 43 2.07 26.20 6.89
N ASN A 44 2.99 26.28 7.85
CA ASN A 44 3.98 27.34 7.99
C ASN A 44 5.23 27.12 7.10
N HIS A 45 5.04 26.74 5.84
CA HIS A 45 6.17 26.52 4.95
C HIS A 45 6.91 27.83 4.67
N ARG A 46 8.19 27.88 5.03
CA ARG A 46 9.07 29.03 4.78
C ARG A 46 9.79 28.93 3.44
N SER A 47 9.91 27.72 2.90
CA SER A 47 10.57 27.43 1.63
C SER A 47 9.78 26.38 0.86
N HIS A 48 9.80 26.47 -0.47
CA HIS A 48 9.10 25.52 -1.34
C HIS A 48 9.77 24.15 -1.46
N VAL A 49 10.94 23.95 -0.84
CA VAL A 49 11.64 22.66 -0.87
C VAL A 49 10.77 21.57 -0.24
N GLU A 50 10.14 21.87 0.89
CA GLU A 50 9.21 20.96 1.57
C GLU A 50 8.01 20.59 0.68
N ASP A 51 7.41 21.59 0.01
CA ASP A 51 6.29 21.38 -0.92
C ASP A 51 6.67 20.40 -2.05
N PHE A 52 7.88 20.52 -2.63
CA PHE A 52 8.33 19.62 -3.69
C PHE A 52 8.45 18.16 -3.22
N TYR A 53 8.95 17.94 -2.00
CA TYR A 53 9.03 16.58 -1.44
C TYR A 53 7.65 16.02 -1.12
N LEU A 54 6.78 16.81 -0.50
CA LEU A 54 5.41 16.39 -0.16
C LEU A 54 4.60 16.06 -1.42
N ILE A 55 4.65 16.93 -2.44
CA ILE A 55 3.98 16.71 -3.72
C ILE A 55 4.60 15.51 -4.44
N GLY A 56 5.92 15.42 -4.53
CA GLY A 56 6.62 14.35 -5.22
C GLY A 56 6.32 12.98 -4.63
N LEU A 57 6.50 12.83 -3.32
CA LEU A 57 6.24 11.57 -2.61
C LEU A 57 4.74 11.23 -2.58
N GLY A 58 3.88 12.22 -2.33
CA GLY A 58 2.42 12.03 -2.36
C GLY A 58 1.92 11.56 -3.72
N THR A 59 2.39 12.19 -4.81
CA THR A 59 2.03 11.81 -6.18
C THR A 59 2.53 10.41 -6.52
N LEU A 60 3.78 10.09 -6.18
CA LEU A 60 4.34 8.75 -6.40
C LEU A 60 3.51 7.67 -5.68
N LEU A 61 3.15 7.91 -4.43
CA LEU A 61 2.36 6.98 -3.62
C LEU A 61 0.95 6.76 -4.21
N VAL A 62 0.27 7.83 -4.64
CA VAL A 62 -1.03 7.74 -5.31
C VAL A 62 -0.94 6.92 -6.59
N MET A 63 0.10 7.15 -7.40
CA MET A 63 0.33 6.38 -8.63
C MET A 63 0.52 4.88 -8.35
N MET A 64 1.30 4.54 -7.31
CA MET A 64 1.47 3.15 -6.88
C MET A 64 0.15 2.52 -6.41
N LEU A 65 -0.65 3.24 -5.62
CA LEU A 65 -1.95 2.76 -5.13
C LEU A 65 -2.93 2.51 -6.27
N ILE A 66 -3.06 3.45 -7.20
CA ILE A 66 -3.90 3.29 -8.40
C ILE A 66 -3.43 2.08 -9.22
N GLY A 67 -2.12 1.96 -9.47
CA GLY A 67 -1.54 0.81 -10.16
C GLY A 67 -1.87 -0.52 -9.50
N SER A 68 -1.79 -0.58 -8.17
CA SER A 68 -2.15 -1.77 -7.39
C SER A 68 -3.63 -2.14 -7.56
N HIS A 69 -4.53 -1.16 -7.49
CA HIS A 69 -5.96 -1.37 -7.66
C HIS A 69 -6.32 -1.82 -9.08
N LEU A 70 -5.68 -1.25 -10.10
CA LEU A 70 -5.87 -1.65 -11.49
C LEU A 70 -5.39 -3.09 -11.73
N LYS A 71 -4.23 -3.48 -11.19
CA LYS A 71 -3.71 -4.85 -11.29
C LYS A 71 -4.67 -5.84 -10.60
N ALA A 72 -5.12 -5.53 -9.39
CA ALA A 72 -6.10 -6.36 -8.66
C ALA A 72 -7.43 -6.50 -9.43
N ARG A 73 -7.92 -5.44 -10.07
CA ARG A 73 -9.13 -5.48 -10.92
C ARG A 73 -8.92 -6.38 -12.15
N LYS A 74 -7.78 -6.27 -12.84
CA LYS A 74 -7.46 -7.10 -14.02
C LYS A 74 -7.39 -8.59 -13.66
N VAL A 75 -6.72 -8.93 -12.56
CA VAL A 75 -6.65 -10.31 -12.06
C VAL A 75 -8.05 -10.88 -11.80
N ARG A 76 -8.90 -10.12 -11.08
CA ARG A 76 -10.29 -10.53 -10.82
C ARG A 76 -11.15 -10.70 -12.07
N ARG A 77 -10.91 -9.91 -13.12
CA ARG A 77 -11.63 -10.06 -14.41
C ARG A 77 -11.20 -11.33 -15.14
N ARG A 78 -9.90 -11.63 -15.17
CA ARG A 78 -9.37 -12.86 -15.80
C ARG A 78 -9.86 -14.13 -15.11
N ALA A 79 -9.99 -14.11 -13.79
CA ALA A 79 -10.49 -15.26 -13.02
C ALA A 79 -12.01 -15.51 -13.16
N ARG A 80 -12.75 -14.61 -13.83
CA ARG A 80 -14.21 -14.73 -14.06
C ARG A 80 -14.55 -15.15 -15.49
N MET A 81 -13.55 -15.27 -16.36
CA MET A 81 -13.67 -15.81 -17.72
C MET A 81 -13.25 -17.27 -17.70
#